data_AF-A0A0G1DLK7-F1
#
_entry.id   AF-A0A0G1DLK7-F1
#
_cell.length_a   1.000
_cell.length_b   1.000
_cell.length_c   1.000
_cell.angle_alpha   90.00
_cell.angle_beta   90.00
_cell.angle_gamma   90.00
#
_symmetry.space_group_name_H-M   'P 1'
#
loop_
_entity.id
_entity.type
_entity.pdbx_description
1 polymer ?
#
loop_
_entity_poly.entity_id
_entity_poly.type
_entity_poly.pdbx_seq_one_letter_code
_entity_poly.pdbx_strand_id
1 'polypeptide(L)'
;MIRIRIFLLLAVTTVLLIVRQPALIFTFLLLITFFSFLTVPYHKFMARLKPLLFISFFIIIFQLIFNLSVSPLDRFLLGINAVAKILAISLSVFYFTTTTSLGEIIGALSFLPSSARLALTVTFSLIPAVIEEGRQISIVQSSRGLKKSIRNPLAAVIPVIIPLIHRVLSRAEKISLALYTKGYGK
;
A
#
# COMPACT_ATOMS: atom_id res chain seq x y z
N MET A 1 -1.46 13.36 -17.20
CA MET A 1 -2.27 13.59 -15.98
C MET A 1 -1.81 12.76 -14.78
N ILE A 2 -1.39 11.50 -14.93
CA ILE A 2 -1.02 10.68 -13.76
C ILE A 2 0.21 11.18 -12.96
N ARG A 3 1.25 11.68 -13.64
CA ARG A 3 2.43 12.29 -12.99
C ARG A 3 2.02 13.43 -12.06
N ILE A 4 1.00 14.20 -12.45
CA ILE A 4 0.44 15.31 -11.66
C ILE A 4 -0.23 14.76 -10.40
N ARG A 5 -0.99 13.66 -10.48
CA ARG A 5 -1.65 13.07 -9.31
C ARG A 5 -0.66 12.51 -8.29
N ILE A 6 0.39 11.82 -8.74
CA ILE A 6 1.45 11.32 -7.84
C ILE A 6 2.24 12.46 -7.22
N PHE A 7 2.65 13.43 -8.05
CA PHE A 7 3.36 14.61 -7.56
C PHE A 7 2.50 15.39 -6.57
N LEU A 8 1.20 15.54 -6.85
CA LEU A 8 0.24 16.18 -5.95
C LEU A 8 0.09 15.40 -4.64
N LEU A 9 0.02 14.07 -4.67
CA LEU A 9 0.00 13.26 -3.45
C LEU A 9 1.27 13.47 -2.60
N LEU A 10 2.45 13.45 -3.23
CA LEU A 10 3.72 13.69 -2.54
C LEU A 10 3.82 15.12 -2.00
N ALA A 11 3.41 16.11 -2.78
CA ALA A 11 3.40 17.51 -2.35
C ALA A 11 2.44 17.71 -1.18
N VAL A 12 1.20 17.21 -1.27
CA VAL A 12 0.19 17.32 -0.21
C VAL A 12 0.66 16.62 1.07
N THR A 13 1.18 15.41 0.99
CA THR A 13 1.69 14.69 2.17
C THR A 13 2.87 15.41 2.80
N THR A 14 3.79 15.95 2.00
CA THR A 14 4.93 16.74 2.48
C THR A 14 4.49 18.04 3.15
N VAL A 15 3.55 18.77 2.54
CA VAL A 15 2.98 20.00 3.11
C VAL A 15 2.27 19.71 4.43
N LEU A 16 1.45 18.66 4.51
CA LEU A 16 0.78 18.26 5.75
C LEU A 16 1.78 17.92 6.87
N LEU A 17 2.94 17.36 6.55
CA LEU A 17 3.99 17.11 7.55
C LEU A 17 4.57 18.41 8.10
N ILE A 18 4.85 19.39 7.23
CA ILE A 18 5.48 20.67 7.60
C ILE A 18 4.51 21.60 8.34
N VAL A 19 3.23 21.62 7.93
CA VAL A 19 2.23 22.51 8.52
C VAL A 19 2.07 22.20 10.01
N ARG A 20 2.21 23.25 10.84
CA ARG A 20 2.01 23.19 12.30
C ARG A 20 0.64 23.71 12.73
N GLN A 21 -0.01 24.53 11.89
CA GLN A 21 -1.30 25.14 12.21
C GLN A 21 -2.41 24.07 12.23
N PRO A 22 -3.09 23.85 13.38
CA PRO A 22 -4.08 22.78 13.51
C PRO A 22 -5.31 23.03 12.62
N ALA A 23 -5.75 24.29 12.47
CA ALA A 23 -6.91 24.64 11.66
C ALA A 23 -6.78 24.18 10.19
N LEU A 24 -5.59 24.32 9.59
CA LEU A 24 -5.32 23.87 8.22
C LEU A 24 -5.37 22.34 8.08
N ILE A 25 -4.84 21.62 9.07
CA ILE A 25 -4.86 20.15 9.07
C ILE A 25 -6.31 19.66 9.21
N PHE A 26 -7.10 20.27 10.09
CA PHE A 26 -8.50 19.91 10.30
C PHE A 26 -9.39 20.20 9.09
N THR A 27 -9.22 21.37 8.47
CA THR A 27 -9.96 21.71 7.24
C THR A 27 -9.61 20.76 6.11
N PHE A 28 -8.32 20.43 5.93
CA PHE A 28 -7.91 19.43 4.96
C PHE A 28 -8.47 18.03 5.26
N LEU A 29 -8.47 17.62 6.53
CA LEU A 29 -9.06 16.35 6.98
C LEU A 29 -10.56 16.27 6.64
N LEU A 30 -11.30 17.35 6.87
CA LEU A 30 -12.72 17.43 6.53
C LEU A 30 -12.94 17.33 5.02
N LEU A 31 -12.13 18.02 4.23
CA LEU A 31 -12.23 17.96 2.77
C LEU A 31 -11.93 16.54 2.26
N ILE A 32 -10.83 15.91 2.70
CA ILE A 32 -10.46 14.58 2.20
C ILE A 32 -11.44 13.49 2.66
N THR A 33 -12.00 13.60 3.86
CA THR A 33 -13.06 12.68 4.33
C THR A 33 -14.33 12.86 3.51
N PHE A 34 -14.75 14.09 3.25
CA PHE A 34 -15.90 14.40 2.40
C PHE A 34 -15.73 13.85 0.99
N PHE A 35 -14.61 14.13 0.32
CA PHE A 35 -14.34 13.60 -1.02
C PHE A 35 -14.26 12.07 -1.03
N SER A 36 -13.59 11.46 -0.05
CA SER A 36 -13.49 10.00 0.04
C SER A 36 -14.85 9.34 0.24
N PHE A 37 -15.73 9.95 1.03
CA PHE A 37 -17.08 9.46 1.26
C PHE A 37 -17.94 9.50 0.00
N LEU A 38 -17.78 10.53 -0.84
CA LEU A 38 -18.53 10.67 -2.09
C LEU A 38 -18.05 9.72 -3.19
N THR A 39 -16.74 9.45 -3.28
CA THR A 39 -16.19 8.68 -4.41
C THR A 39 -15.98 7.20 -4.11
N VAL A 40 -15.72 6.83 -2.86
CA VAL A 40 -15.33 5.46 -2.49
C VAL A 40 -16.52 4.71 -1.89
N PRO A 41 -16.78 3.45 -2.27
CA PRO A 41 -17.87 2.69 -1.67
C PRO A 41 -17.68 2.52 -0.16
N TYR A 42 -18.79 2.69 0.58
CA TYR A 42 -18.82 2.75 2.04
C TYR A 42 -18.07 1.59 2.73
N HIS A 43 -18.19 0.36 2.21
CA HIS A 43 -17.52 -0.80 2.80
C HIS A 43 -15.98 -0.67 2.79
N LYS A 44 -15.37 -0.15 1.72
CA LYS A 44 -13.92 0.04 1.63
C LYS A 44 -13.46 1.18 2.54
N PHE A 45 -14.24 2.26 2.58
CA PHE A 45 -13.95 3.40 3.45
C PHE A 45 -13.97 3.00 4.93
N MET A 46 -15.01 2.28 5.38
CA MET A 46 -15.12 1.78 6.75
C MET A 46 -14.04 0.75 7.10
N ALA A 47 -13.68 -0.13 6.17
CA ALA A 47 -12.59 -1.08 6.36
C ALA A 47 -11.25 -0.38 6.62
N ARG A 48 -11.03 0.82 6.04
CA ARG A 48 -9.84 1.63 6.29
C ARG A 48 -9.94 2.47 7.57
N LEU A 49 -11.12 3.02 7.87
CA LEU A 49 -11.32 3.92 9.01
C LEU A 49 -11.19 3.19 10.36
N LYS A 50 -11.73 1.97 10.47
CA LYS A 50 -11.69 1.17 11.73
C LYS A 50 -10.28 0.99 12.31
N PRO A 51 -9.28 0.46 11.58
CA PRO A 51 -7.93 0.32 12.11
C PRO A 51 -7.27 1.68 12.37
N LEU A 52 -7.59 2.71 11.59
CA LEU A 52 -7.05 4.06 11.81
C LEU A 52 -7.55 4.68 13.10
N LEU A 53 -8.84 4.53 13.43
CA LEU A 53 -9.40 5.01 14.69
C LEU A 53 -8.80 4.27 15.88
N PHE A 54 -8.57 2.96 15.75
CA PHE A 54 -7.88 2.18 16.78
C PHE A 54 -6.47 2.72 17.05
N ILE A 55 -5.68 2.95 16.00
CA ILE A 55 -4.32 3.53 16.13
C ILE A 55 -4.40 4.96 16.71
N SER A 56 -5.39 5.75 16.29
CA SER A 56 -5.60 7.12 16.77
C SER A 56 -5.85 7.18 18.27
N PHE A 57 -6.64 6.24 18.79
CA PHE A 57 -6.89 6.10 20.22
C PHE A 57 -5.60 5.85 21.01
N PHE A 58 -4.73 4.95 20.53
CA PHE A 58 -3.43 4.68 21.14
C PHE A 58 -2.52 5.91 21.13
N ILE A 59 -2.50 6.69 20.04
CA ILE A 59 -1.69 7.91 19.95
C ILE A 59 -2.09 8.92 21.02
N ILE A 60 -3.41 9.14 21.22
CA ILE A 60 -3.90 10.08 22.23
C ILE A 60 -3.51 9.61 23.63
N ILE A 61 -3.70 8.33 23.95
CA ILE A 61 -3.30 7.75 25.24
C ILE A 61 -1.80 7.92 25.47
N PHE A 62 -0.99 7.59 24.46
CA PHE A 62 0.45 7.70 24.55
C PHE A 62 0.89 9.15 24.79
N GLN A 63 0.29 10.10 24.08
CA GLN A 63 0.59 11.53 24.27
C GLN A 63 0.21 12.02 25.67
N LEU A 64 -0.91 11.55 26.23
CA LEU A 64 -1.37 11.94 27.56
C LEU A 64 -0.45 11.41 28.67
N ILE A 65 0.02 10.16 28.54
CA ILE A 65 0.85 9.49 29.55
C ILE A 65 2.30 9.98 29.51
N PHE A 66 2.90 10.07 28.32
CA PHE A 66 4.36 10.25 28.19
C PHE A 66 4.80 11.71 28.07
N ASN A 67 3.95 12.62 27.59
CA ASN A 67 4.33 14.02 27.37
C ASN A 67 4.20 14.86 28.66
N LEU A 68 4.94 14.48 29.71
CA LEU A 68 4.81 15.07 31.05
C LEU A 68 5.27 16.54 31.15
N SER A 69 6.00 17.04 30.14
CA SER A 69 6.58 18.39 30.12
C SER A 69 5.57 19.52 29.90
N VAL A 70 4.36 19.21 29.41
CA VAL A 70 3.33 20.21 29.06
C VAL A 70 2.09 20.02 29.94
N SER A 71 1.21 21.02 30.00
CA SER A 71 -0.06 20.91 30.73
C SER A 71 -0.94 19.78 30.19
N PRO A 72 -1.84 19.17 31.00
CA PRO A 72 -2.71 18.09 30.55
C PRO A 72 -3.61 18.45 29.36
N LEU A 73 -4.09 19.70 29.29
CA LEU A 73 -4.92 20.19 28.19
C LEU A 73 -4.12 20.29 26.90
N ASP A 74 -2.89 20.82 26.96
CA ASP A 74 -2.02 20.92 25.80
C ASP A 74 -1.60 19.54 25.28
N ARG A 75 -1.38 18.56 26.17
CA ARG A 75 -1.11 17.17 25.76
C ARG A 75 -2.25 16.60 24.92
N PHE A 76 -3.48 16.83 25.35
CA PHE A 76 -4.66 16.38 24.63
C PHE A 76 -4.78 17.05 23.25
N LEU A 77 -4.60 18.38 23.18
CA LEU A 77 -4.64 19.13 21.93
C LEU A 77 -3.53 18.70 20.95
N LEU A 78 -2.32 18.47 21.45
CA LEU A 78 -1.21 17.94 20.66
C LEU A 78 -1.49 16.53 20.14
N GLY A 79 -2.09 15.68 20.98
CA GLY A 79 -2.50 14.32 20.60
C GLY A 79 -3.56 14.34 19.50
N ILE A 80 -4.58 15.18 19.65
CA ILE A 80 -5.61 15.41 18.63
C ILE A 80 -5.00 15.90 17.31
N ASN A 81 -4.08 16.85 17.36
CA ASN A 81 -3.42 17.38 16.18
C ASN A 81 -2.58 16.29 15.46
N ALA A 82 -1.85 15.47 16.23
CA ALA A 82 -1.09 14.34 15.69
C ALA A 82 -2.01 13.31 15.01
N VAL A 83 -3.12 12.97 15.66
CA VAL A 83 -4.15 12.08 15.10
C VAL A 83 -4.73 12.67 13.81
N ALA A 84 -5.14 13.93 13.81
CA ALA A 84 -5.69 14.59 12.64
C ALA A 84 -4.72 14.56 11.45
N LYS A 85 -3.42 14.78 11.70
CA LYS A 85 -2.37 14.70 10.68
C LYS A 85 -2.22 13.28 10.11
N ILE A 86 -2.17 12.27 10.96
CA ILE A 86 -2.05 10.87 10.54
C ILE A 86 -3.29 10.43 9.74
N LEU A 87 -4.48 10.80 10.19
CA LEU A 87 -5.72 10.53 9.48
C LEU A 87 -5.75 11.22 8.10
N ALA A 88 -5.36 12.49 8.02
CA ALA A 88 -5.32 13.25 6.78
C ALA A 88 -4.38 12.61 5.74
N ILE A 89 -3.16 12.24 6.16
CA ILE A 89 -2.17 11.59 5.28
C ILE A 89 -2.67 10.21 4.85
N SER A 90 -3.14 9.39 5.79
CA SER A 90 -3.59 8.02 5.50
C SER A 90 -4.80 8.00 4.57
N LEU A 91 -5.76 8.91 4.76
CA LEU A 91 -6.93 9.06 3.89
C LEU A 91 -6.55 9.60 2.51
N SER A 92 -5.57 10.50 2.41
CA SER A 92 -5.07 10.98 1.11
C SER A 92 -4.46 9.84 0.29
N VAL A 93 -3.63 9.01 0.93
CA VAL A 93 -3.04 7.82 0.28
C VAL A 93 -4.14 6.81 -0.09
N PHE A 94 -5.13 6.60 0.78
CA PHE A 94 -6.26 5.72 0.50
C PHE A 94 -7.11 6.22 -0.69
N TYR A 95 -7.42 7.50 -0.73
CA TYR A 95 -8.12 8.13 -1.85
C TYR A 95 -7.34 7.95 -3.16
N PHE A 96 -6.03 8.20 -3.13
CA PHE A 96 -5.18 8.04 -4.31
C PHE A 96 -5.14 6.59 -4.80
N THR A 97 -4.94 5.62 -3.90
CA THR A 97 -4.84 4.19 -4.26
C THR A 97 -6.16 3.59 -4.73
N THR A 98 -7.31 4.14 -4.32
CA THR A 98 -8.62 3.66 -4.76
C THR A 98 -9.05 4.25 -6.10
N THR A 99 -8.61 5.46 -6.43
CA THR A 99 -8.98 6.17 -7.66
C THR A 99 -7.99 5.97 -8.82
N THR A 100 -6.80 5.44 -8.53
CA THR A 100 -5.73 5.27 -9.52
C THR A 100 -5.61 3.81 -9.96
N SER A 101 -5.55 3.58 -11.28
CA SER A 101 -5.37 2.23 -11.84
C SER A 101 -3.90 1.78 -11.87
N LEU A 102 -3.65 0.48 -11.89
CA LEU A 102 -2.28 -0.06 -11.97
C LEU A 102 -1.54 0.37 -13.26
N GLY A 103 -2.26 0.43 -14.38
CA GLY A 103 -1.69 0.89 -15.65
C GLY A 103 -1.27 2.37 -15.61
N GLU A 104 -2.01 3.21 -14.88
CA GLU A 104 -1.63 4.59 -14.63
C GLU A 104 -0.34 4.68 -13.79
N ILE A 105 -0.21 3.86 -12.74
CA ILE A 105 1.01 3.81 -11.92
C ILE A 105 2.23 3.43 -12.78
N ILE A 106 2.09 2.42 -13.64
CA ILE A 106 3.14 2.02 -14.59
C ILE A 106 3.47 3.17 -15.54
N GLY A 107 2.46 3.88 -16.05
CA GLY A 107 2.64 5.06 -16.89
C GLY A 107 3.39 6.20 -16.19
N ALA A 108 3.25 6.34 -14.88
CA ALA A 108 3.99 7.34 -14.11
C ALA A 108 5.49 7.02 -14.00
N LEU A 109 5.89 5.75 -14.11
CA LEU A 109 7.29 5.29 -14.12
C LEU A 109 8.01 5.59 -15.45
N SER A 110 7.40 6.37 -16.33
CA SER A 110 7.98 6.78 -17.61
C SER A 110 9.20 7.71 -17.50
N PHE A 111 9.59 8.12 -16.30
CA PHE A 111 10.88 8.79 -16.07
C PHE A 111 12.05 7.80 -16.02
N LEU A 112 11.79 6.51 -15.81
CA LEU A 112 12.83 5.48 -15.74
C LEU A 112 13.35 5.09 -17.13
N PRO A 113 14.61 4.60 -17.22
CA PRO A 113 15.16 3.98 -18.41
C PRO A 113 14.26 2.89 -18.99
N SER A 114 14.31 2.69 -20.30
CA SER A 114 13.46 1.72 -21.02
C SER A 114 13.57 0.31 -20.45
N SER A 115 14.77 -0.15 -20.10
CA SER A 115 15.02 -1.44 -19.48
C SER A 115 14.32 -1.60 -18.12
N ALA A 116 14.46 -0.63 -17.23
CA ALA A 116 13.82 -0.64 -15.91
C ALA A 116 12.29 -0.54 -16.01
N ARG A 117 11.78 0.27 -16.93
CA ARG A 117 10.34 0.39 -17.19
C ARG A 117 9.76 -0.93 -17.70
N LEU A 118 10.44 -1.59 -18.64
CA LEU A 118 10.03 -2.89 -19.16
C LEU A 118 10.01 -3.93 -18.03
N ALA A 119 11.08 -4.00 -17.23
CA ALA A 119 11.16 -4.92 -16.10
C ALA A 119 9.99 -4.72 -15.12
N LEU A 120 9.74 -3.48 -14.68
CA LEU A 120 8.63 -3.17 -13.77
C LEU A 120 7.27 -3.46 -14.39
N THR A 121 7.07 -3.17 -15.68
CA THR A 121 5.82 -3.48 -16.40
C THR A 121 5.56 -4.99 -16.39
N VAL A 122 6.58 -5.79 -16.73
CA VAL A 122 6.50 -7.25 -16.68
C VAL A 122 6.21 -7.71 -15.26
N THR A 123 6.95 -7.21 -14.25
CA THR A 123 6.72 -7.56 -12.84
C THR A 123 5.28 -7.28 -12.41
N PHE A 124 4.77 -6.07 -12.59
CA PHE A 124 3.41 -5.70 -12.19
C PHE A 124 2.34 -6.54 -12.92
N SER A 125 2.55 -6.85 -14.21
CA SER A 125 1.65 -7.71 -14.97
C SER A 125 1.62 -9.16 -14.48
N LEU A 126 2.74 -9.64 -13.90
CA LEU A 126 2.89 -11.01 -13.44
C LEU A 126 2.41 -11.23 -11.99
N ILE A 127 2.35 -10.18 -11.16
CA ILE A 127 1.91 -10.30 -9.75
C ILE A 127 0.59 -11.08 -9.61
N PRO A 128 -0.51 -10.77 -10.34
CA PRO A 128 -1.75 -11.50 -10.19
C PRO A 128 -1.61 -12.99 -10.55
N ALA A 129 -0.85 -13.29 -11.60
CA ALA A 129 -0.63 -14.67 -12.04
C ALA A 129 0.22 -15.47 -11.04
N VAL A 130 1.23 -14.86 -10.43
CA VAL A 130 2.07 -15.48 -9.40
C VAL A 130 1.26 -15.75 -8.12
N ILE A 131 0.38 -14.83 -7.73
CA ILE A 131 -0.55 -15.02 -6.60
C ILE A 131 -1.45 -16.23 -6.84
N GLU A 132 -2.02 -16.33 -8.04
CA GLU A 132 -2.91 -17.44 -8.40
C GLU A 132 -2.16 -18.78 -8.48
N GLU A 133 -0.94 -18.81 -9.03
CA GLU A 133 -0.09 -20.01 -8.99
C GLU A 133 0.22 -20.44 -7.55
N GLY A 134 0.56 -19.49 -6.67
CA GLY A 134 0.80 -19.76 -5.26
C GLY A 134 -0.43 -20.35 -4.58
N ARG A 135 -1.63 -19.82 -4.88
CA ARG A 135 -2.90 -20.36 -4.38
C ARG A 135 -3.14 -21.80 -4.85
N GLN A 136 -2.90 -22.08 -6.13
CA GLN A 136 -3.05 -23.43 -6.67
C GLN A 136 -2.06 -24.42 -6.06
N ILE A 137 -0.78 -24.03 -5.92
CA ILE A 137 0.23 -24.87 -5.25
C ILE A 137 -0.20 -25.14 -3.81
N SER A 138 -0.66 -24.12 -3.09
CA SER A 138 -1.15 -24.29 -1.71
C SER A 138 -2.29 -25.30 -1.63
N ILE A 139 -3.25 -25.26 -2.56
CA ILE A 139 -4.37 -26.22 -2.61
C ILE A 139 -3.86 -27.64 -2.82
N VAL A 140 -2.98 -27.84 -3.81
CA VAL A 140 -2.39 -29.16 -4.11
C VAL A 140 -1.62 -29.71 -2.91
N GLN A 141 -0.82 -28.87 -2.23
CA GLN A 141 -0.07 -29.32 -1.06
C GLN A 141 -0.98 -29.62 0.13
N SER A 142 -2.04 -28.83 0.34
CA SER A 142 -3.06 -29.15 1.35
C SER A 142 -3.75 -30.48 1.07
N SER A 143 -4.05 -30.82 -0.18
CA SER A 143 -4.57 -32.15 -0.57
C SER A 143 -3.57 -33.28 -0.32
N ARG A 144 -2.26 -33.00 -0.34
CA ARG A 144 -1.18 -33.94 0.02
C ARG A 144 -0.93 -34.05 1.52
N GLY A 145 -1.77 -33.44 2.35
CA GLY A 145 -1.68 -33.52 3.81
C GLY A 145 -0.84 -32.42 4.46
N LEU A 146 -0.49 -31.34 3.73
CA LEU A 146 0.14 -30.17 4.34
C LEU A 146 -0.82 -29.53 5.36
N LYS A 147 -0.52 -29.71 6.65
CA LYS A 147 -1.25 -29.08 7.75
C LYS A 147 -0.64 -27.73 8.07
N LYS A 148 -1.47 -26.69 8.22
CA LYS A 148 -1.04 -25.40 8.74
C LYS A 148 -0.63 -25.58 10.21
N SER A 149 0.67 -25.67 10.47
CA SER A 149 1.20 -25.77 11.83
C SER A 149 1.63 -24.40 12.33
N ILE A 150 1.07 -23.96 13.46
CA ILE A 150 1.47 -22.72 14.15
C ILE A 150 2.87 -22.88 14.76
N ARG A 151 3.25 -24.11 15.15
CA ARG A 151 4.54 -24.39 15.80
C ARG A 151 5.73 -24.42 14.84
N ASN A 152 5.50 -24.71 13.56
CA ASN A 152 6.54 -24.69 12.54
C ASN A 152 6.01 -24.06 11.24
N PRO A 153 6.00 -22.72 11.14
CA PRO A 153 5.49 -22.02 9.97
C PRO A 153 6.35 -22.27 8.73
N LEU A 154 7.66 -22.48 8.88
CA LEU A 154 8.56 -22.74 7.75
C LEU A 154 8.23 -24.07 7.06
N ALA A 155 7.94 -25.11 7.84
CA ALA A 155 7.49 -26.40 7.29
C ALA A 155 6.19 -26.30 6.48
N ALA A 156 5.33 -25.31 6.79
CA ALA A 156 4.11 -25.05 6.02
C ALA A 156 4.37 -24.22 4.74
N VAL A 157 5.42 -23.40 4.72
CA VAL A 157 5.69 -22.44 3.64
C VAL A 157 6.60 -23.01 2.56
N ILE A 158 7.63 -23.76 2.95
CA ILE A 158 8.65 -24.32 2.03
C ILE A 158 8.01 -25.14 0.89
N PRO A 159 7.03 -26.04 1.12
CA PRO A 159 6.41 -26.84 0.06
C PRO A 159 5.61 -26.03 -0.96
N VAL A 160 5.30 -24.76 -0.65
CA VAL A 160 4.61 -23.82 -1.56
C VAL A 160 5.61 -22.94 -2.29
N ILE A 161 6.61 -22.41 -1.58
CA ILE A 161 7.60 -21.48 -2.15
C ILE A 161 8.51 -22.17 -3.17
N ILE A 162 9.04 -23.36 -2.88
CA ILE A 162 9.98 -24.03 -3.80
C ILE A 162 9.35 -24.26 -5.18
N PRO A 163 8.14 -24.87 -5.30
CA PRO A 163 7.49 -25.02 -6.60
C PRO A 163 7.16 -23.69 -7.27
N LEU A 164 6.80 -22.66 -6.49
CA LEU A 164 6.49 -21.34 -7.03
C LEU A 164 7.73 -20.69 -7.65
N ILE A 165 8.88 -20.74 -6.97
CA ILE A 165 10.16 -20.23 -7.52
C ILE A 165 10.48 -20.92 -8.84
N HIS A 166 10.38 -22.25 -8.89
CA HIS A 166 10.64 -23.00 -10.12
C HIS A 166 9.72 -22.55 -11.26
N ARG A 167 8.40 -22.41 -11.01
CA ARG A 167 7.44 -21.95 -12.02
C ARG A 167 7.71 -20.53 -12.49
N VAL A 168 8.04 -19.63 -11.57
CA VAL A 168 8.37 -18.23 -11.89
C VAL A 168 9.64 -18.15 -12.72
N LEU A 169 10.69 -18.92 -12.41
CA LEU A 169 11.93 -18.97 -13.19
C LEU A 169 11.69 -19.51 -14.60
N SER A 170 10.99 -20.64 -14.74
CA SER A 170 10.64 -21.19 -16.06
C SER A 170 9.77 -20.21 -16.88
N ARG A 171 8.92 -19.43 -16.21
CA ARG A 171 8.12 -18.40 -16.87
C ARG A 171 8.99 -17.21 -17.32
N ALA A 172 9.92 -16.77 -16.49
CA ALA A 172 10.86 -15.70 -16.82
C ALA A 172 11.71 -16.06 -18.05
N GLU A 173 12.18 -17.30 -18.14
CA GLU A 173 12.90 -17.83 -19.31
C GLU A 173 12.05 -17.75 -20.59
N LYS A 174 10.80 -18.20 -20.54
CA LYS A 174 9.86 -18.11 -21.67
C LYS A 174 9.60 -16.67 -22.10
N ILE A 175 9.44 -15.76 -21.14
CA ILE A 175 9.24 -14.33 -21.42
C ILE A 175 10.49 -13.73 -22.04
N SER A 176 11.68 -14.09 -21.55
CA SER A 176 12.96 -13.65 -22.11
C SER A 176 13.10 -14.07 -23.57
N LEU A 177 12.87 -15.35 -23.88
CA LEU A 177 12.88 -15.87 -25.24
C LEU A 177 11.85 -15.19 -26.14
N ALA A 178 10.64 -14.94 -25.63
CA ALA A 178 9.59 -14.22 -26.36
C ALA A 178 9.94 -12.75 -26.63
N LEU A 179 10.63 -12.08 -25.70
CA LEU A 179 11.13 -10.72 -25.89
C LEU A 179 12.25 -10.70 -26.93
N TYR A 180 13.20 -11.62 -26.83
CA TYR A 180 14.31 -11.75 -27.78
C TYR A 180 13.84 -11.99 -29.21
N THR A 181 12.89 -12.91 -29.42
CA THR A 181 12.29 -13.19 -30.74
C THR A 181 11.52 -12.00 -31.31
N LYS A 182 10.95 -11.15 -30.44
CA LYS A 182 10.30 -9.88 -30.83
C LYS A 182 11.30 -8.74 -31.08
N GLY A 183 12.60 -8.99 -31.01
CA GLY A 183 13.65 -8.01 -31.27
C GLY A 183 14.01 -7.12 -30.09
N TYR A 184 13.52 -7.41 -28.87
CA TYR A 184 14.02 -6.75 -27.66
C TYR A 184 15.39 -7.34 -27.28
N GLY A 185 16.42 -6.50 -27.17
CA GLY A 185 17.78 -6.91 -26.81
C GLY A 185 18.79 -6.91 -27.96
N LYS A 186 18.41 -6.37 -29.13
CA LYS A 186 19.36 -5.89 -30.15
C LYS A 186 19.69 -4.42 -29.92
#